data_AF-A0A3A0ADD1-F1
#
_entry.id   AF-A0A3A0ADD1-F1
#
_cell.length_a   1.000
_cell.length_b   1.000
_cell.length_c   1.000
_cell.angle_alpha   90.00
_cell.angle_beta   90.00
_cell.angle_gamma   90.00
#
_symmetry.space_group_name_H-M   'P 1'
#
loop_
_entity.id
_entity.type
_entity.pdbx_description
1 polymer ?
#
loop_
_entity_poly.entity_id
_entity_poly.type
_entity_poly.pdbx_seq_one_letter_code
_entity_poly.pdbx_strand_id
1 'polypeptide(L)'
;MVKHCLLLEHGCEKTHNDHYRHAAVQAGLALDRLGWASIQLDGGIEKVMEKVEGWFRQELAADSPPVAEEVGLEALRLGLLSAGPVAAPVAEQLARLTKMVVKAGGVVVAPENTGLLSTLRYREQVLQEPTVLPSLAYGEPFRQPGFHLMETPTEHWVETLTGLAATGVEIIVAYIGQQPMQTHPLVPVLQITADPAVAATFGADLDLVLANGADDWLEQILEYVVSTLQHEYIPQLYQQGNIDFQLTRGLLGVTL
;
A
#
# COMPACT_ATOMS: atom_id res chain seq x y z
N MET A 1 -3.44 -2.84 -9.73
CA MET A 1 -4.66 -3.04 -8.90
C MET A 1 -5.16 -4.48 -9.02
N VAL A 2 -5.73 -5.06 -7.95
CA VAL A 2 -6.23 -6.45 -7.95
C VAL A 2 -7.38 -6.59 -8.95
N LYS A 3 -7.22 -7.50 -9.93
CA LYS A 3 -8.17 -7.68 -11.02
C LYS A 3 -9.27 -8.71 -10.70
N HIS A 4 -8.85 -9.80 -10.06
CA HIS A 4 -9.69 -10.95 -9.70
C HIS A 4 -9.68 -11.16 -8.20
N CYS A 5 -10.86 -11.31 -7.60
CA CYS A 5 -11.03 -11.58 -6.18
C CYS A 5 -12.10 -12.65 -6.02
N LEU A 6 -11.91 -13.56 -5.07
CA LEU A 6 -12.87 -14.62 -4.75
C LEU A 6 -13.20 -14.57 -3.27
N LEU A 7 -14.50 -14.69 -2.96
CA LEU A 7 -14.99 -14.83 -1.61
C LEU A 7 -15.25 -16.31 -1.32
N LEU A 8 -14.62 -16.79 -0.26
CA LEU A 8 -14.77 -18.15 0.25
C LEU A 8 -15.41 -18.08 1.64
N GLU A 9 -16.54 -18.75 1.83
CA GLU A 9 -17.15 -18.97 3.14
C GLU A 9 -16.99 -20.42 3.61
N HIS A 10 -16.89 -20.63 4.93
CA HIS A 10 -17.06 -21.95 5.50
C HIS A 10 -18.54 -22.35 5.58
N GLY A 11 -19.46 -21.39 5.69
CA GLY A 11 -20.91 -21.55 5.87
C GLY A 11 -21.38 -21.64 7.34
N CYS A 12 -20.46 -21.55 8.31
CA CYS A 12 -20.77 -21.50 9.74
C CYS A 12 -20.70 -20.08 10.33
N GLU A 13 -20.30 -19.10 9.52
CA GLU A 13 -20.11 -17.71 9.91
C GLU A 13 -21.46 -17.01 10.08
N LYS A 14 -21.48 -15.88 10.79
CA LYS A 14 -22.67 -15.02 10.84
C LYS A 14 -22.91 -14.29 9.51
N THR A 15 -21.86 -14.11 8.72
CA THR A 15 -21.87 -13.32 7.49
C THR A 15 -21.60 -14.23 6.31
N HIS A 16 -22.66 -14.60 5.59
CA HIS A 16 -22.57 -15.49 4.43
C HIS A 16 -22.28 -14.70 3.14
N ASN A 17 -21.93 -15.41 2.08
CA ASN A 17 -21.73 -14.89 0.73
C ASN A 17 -22.89 -14.02 0.25
N ASP A 18 -24.14 -14.35 0.62
CA ASP A 18 -25.30 -13.53 0.26
C ASP A 18 -25.27 -12.12 0.89
N HIS A 19 -24.74 -11.98 2.10
CA HIS A 19 -24.52 -10.67 2.71
C HIS A 19 -23.50 -9.87 1.90
N TYR A 20 -22.36 -10.48 1.58
CA TYR A 20 -21.31 -9.82 0.80
C TYR A 20 -21.74 -9.48 -0.63
N ARG A 21 -22.59 -10.30 -1.25
CA ARG A 21 -23.22 -9.96 -2.54
C ARG A 21 -24.05 -8.70 -2.45
N HIS A 22 -24.89 -8.57 -1.43
CA HIS A 22 -25.70 -7.37 -1.22
C HIS A 22 -24.83 -6.15 -0.94
N ALA A 23 -23.82 -6.28 -0.08
CA ALA A 23 -22.88 -5.21 0.22
C ALA A 23 -22.09 -4.76 -1.03
N ALA A 24 -21.62 -5.71 -1.84
CA ALA A 24 -20.92 -5.43 -3.09
C ALA A 24 -21.81 -4.65 -4.08
N VAL A 25 -23.07 -5.06 -4.26
CA VAL A 25 -24.03 -4.32 -5.11
C VAL A 25 -24.28 -2.91 -4.57
N GLN A 26 -24.44 -2.74 -3.26
CA GLN A 26 -24.61 -1.43 -2.63
C GLN A 26 -23.38 -0.53 -2.81
N ALA A 27 -22.19 -1.11 -2.83
CA ALA A 27 -20.93 -0.42 -3.11
C ALA A 27 -20.69 -0.17 -4.62
N GLY A 28 -21.61 -0.62 -5.51
CA GLY A 28 -21.49 -0.46 -6.95
C GLY A 28 -20.48 -1.42 -7.60
N LEU A 29 -20.11 -2.51 -6.93
CA LEU A 29 -19.22 -3.54 -7.46
C LEU A 29 -20.00 -4.52 -8.34
N ALA A 30 -19.42 -4.85 -9.49
CA ALA A 30 -19.97 -5.83 -10.40
C ALA A 30 -19.67 -7.26 -9.90
N LEU A 31 -20.72 -8.04 -9.62
CA LEU A 31 -20.61 -9.36 -8.98
C LEU A 31 -19.95 -10.42 -9.87
N ASP A 32 -19.97 -10.21 -11.19
CA ASP A 32 -19.30 -11.04 -12.19
C ASP A 32 -17.77 -10.94 -12.13
N ARG A 33 -17.23 -9.88 -11.50
CA ARG A 33 -15.80 -9.73 -11.21
C ARG A 33 -15.34 -10.44 -9.94
N LEU A 34 -16.27 -11.05 -9.22
CA LEU A 34 -16.01 -11.76 -7.97
C LEU A 34 -16.30 -13.25 -8.12
N GLY A 35 -15.36 -14.08 -7.69
CA GLY A 35 -15.58 -15.51 -7.50
C GLY A 35 -16.33 -15.77 -6.20
N TRP A 36 -17.10 -16.86 -6.15
CA TRP A 36 -17.87 -17.24 -4.96
C TRP A 36 -17.74 -18.74 -4.70
N ALA A 37 -17.29 -19.10 -3.50
CA ALA A 37 -17.16 -20.47 -3.05
C ALA A 37 -17.66 -20.63 -1.61
N SER A 38 -18.15 -21.83 -1.29
CA SER A 38 -18.74 -22.18 0.00
C SER A 38 -18.45 -23.63 0.35
N ILE A 39 -17.74 -23.89 1.44
CA ILE A 39 -17.37 -25.26 1.83
C ILE A 39 -18.61 -26.12 2.11
N GLN A 40 -19.63 -25.54 2.74
CA GLN A 40 -20.88 -26.25 3.01
C GLN A 40 -21.71 -26.52 1.75
N LEU A 41 -21.85 -25.53 0.87
CA LEU A 41 -22.74 -25.64 -0.29
C LEU A 41 -22.09 -26.37 -1.47
N ASP A 42 -20.77 -26.24 -1.62
CA ASP A 42 -20.03 -26.83 -2.74
C ASP A 42 -19.45 -28.24 -2.43
N GLY A 43 -19.86 -28.84 -1.32
CA GLY A 43 -19.64 -30.26 -1.05
C GLY A 43 -18.27 -30.61 -0.44
N GLY A 44 -17.77 -29.74 0.43
CA GLY A 44 -16.57 -29.98 1.24
C GLY A 44 -15.31 -29.30 0.71
N ILE A 45 -14.23 -29.39 1.51
CA ILE A 45 -12.97 -28.66 1.29
C ILE A 45 -12.33 -29.01 -0.05
N GLU A 46 -12.21 -30.30 -0.38
CA GLU A 46 -11.55 -30.75 -1.62
C GLU A 46 -12.22 -30.19 -2.88
N LYS A 47 -13.55 -30.29 -2.97
CA LYS A 47 -14.31 -29.77 -4.11
C LYS A 47 -14.24 -28.25 -4.22
N VAL A 48 -14.25 -27.55 -3.07
CA VAL A 48 -14.06 -26.10 -3.04
C VAL A 48 -12.67 -25.72 -3.54
N MET A 49 -11.62 -26.42 -3.13
CA MET A 49 -10.26 -26.14 -3.61
C MET A 49 -10.19 -26.30 -5.13
N GLU A 50 -10.72 -27.39 -5.68
CA GLU A 50 -10.80 -27.60 -7.14
C GLU A 50 -11.59 -26.50 -7.85
N LYS A 51 -12.71 -26.06 -7.26
CA LYS A 51 -13.54 -24.96 -7.77
C LYS A 51 -12.79 -23.64 -7.78
N VAL A 52 -12.10 -23.30 -6.69
CA VAL A 52 -11.32 -22.05 -6.56
C VAL A 52 -10.16 -22.04 -7.56
N GLU A 53 -9.40 -23.13 -7.65
CA GLU A 53 -8.30 -23.25 -8.63
C GLU A 53 -8.81 -23.19 -10.08
N GLY A 54 -9.92 -23.88 -10.36
CA GLY A 54 -10.56 -23.87 -11.67
C GLY A 54 -11.02 -22.47 -12.08
N TRP A 55 -11.62 -21.73 -11.13
CA TRP A 55 -12.07 -20.36 -11.35
C TRP A 55 -10.89 -19.43 -11.67
N PHE A 56 -9.84 -19.39 -10.85
CA PHE A 56 -8.67 -18.56 -11.13
C PHE A 56 -7.99 -18.93 -12.45
N ARG A 57 -7.89 -20.23 -12.77
CA ARG A 57 -7.32 -20.69 -14.05
C ARG A 57 -8.14 -20.19 -15.25
N GLN A 58 -9.47 -20.18 -15.12
CA GLN A 58 -10.38 -19.68 -16.16
C GLN A 58 -10.26 -18.16 -16.33
N GLU A 59 -10.31 -17.40 -15.24
CA GLU A 59 -10.21 -15.94 -15.28
C GLU A 59 -8.85 -15.47 -15.84
N LEU A 60 -7.75 -16.11 -15.43
CA LEU A 60 -6.42 -15.80 -15.95
C LEU A 60 -6.26 -16.18 -17.44
N ALA A 61 -6.96 -17.22 -17.91
CA ALA A 61 -6.94 -17.60 -19.33
C ALA A 61 -7.84 -16.70 -20.20
N ALA A 62 -8.89 -16.12 -19.63
CA ALA A 62 -9.76 -15.17 -20.31
C ALA A 62 -9.11 -13.78 -20.43
N ASP A 63 -8.15 -13.48 -19.56
CA ASP A 63 -7.44 -12.22 -19.54
C ASP A 63 -6.48 -12.05 -20.71
N SER A 64 -6.52 -10.86 -21.32
CA SER A 64 -5.42 -10.43 -22.18
C SER A 64 -4.18 -10.13 -21.34
N PRO A 65 -2.98 -10.48 -21.83
CA PRO A 65 -1.74 -10.11 -21.16
C PRO A 65 -1.68 -8.60 -20.88
N PRO A 66 -1.12 -8.17 -19.74
CA PRO A 66 -0.94 -6.76 -19.46
C PRO A 66 -0.05 -6.13 -20.54
N VAL A 67 -0.39 -4.91 -20.96
CA VAL A 67 0.37 -4.12 -21.92
C VAL A 67 1.14 -3.06 -21.13
N ALA A 68 2.44 -2.96 -21.35
CA ALA A 68 3.24 -1.89 -20.81
C ALA A 68 2.97 -0.60 -21.60
N GLU A 69 2.71 0.50 -20.87
CA GLU A 69 2.53 1.82 -21.44
C GLU A 69 3.53 2.79 -20.83
N GLU A 70 4.08 3.67 -21.67
CA GLU A 70 4.94 4.76 -21.20
C GLU A 70 4.05 5.90 -20.72
N VAL A 71 4.17 6.23 -19.43
CA VAL A 71 3.36 7.23 -18.74
C VAL A 71 4.26 8.12 -17.89
N GLY A 72 3.83 9.36 -17.65
CA GLY A 72 4.52 10.25 -16.72
C GLY A 72 4.11 10.05 -15.26
N LEU A 73 4.57 10.96 -14.40
CA LEU A 73 4.27 10.95 -12.96
C LEU A 73 2.77 11.13 -12.65
N GLU A 74 1.97 11.59 -13.60
CA GLU A 74 0.51 11.68 -13.49
C GLU A 74 -0.16 10.32 -13.26
N ALA A 75 0.47 9.22 -13.68
CA ALA A 75 -0.03 7.88 -13.47
C ALA A 75 0.39 7.28 -12.11
N LEU A 76 1.33 7.91 -11.40
CA LEU A 76 1.90 7.38 -10.17
C LEU A 76 0.92 7.50 -8.99
N ARG A 77 0.68 6.38 -8.31
CA ARG A 77 -0.15 6.26 -7.11
C ARG A 77 0.72 5.79 -5.95
N LEU A 78 1.28 6.74 -5.21
CA LEU A 78 2.33 6.50 -4.22
C LEU A 78 1.77 6.56 -2.79
N GLY A 79 2.03 5.53 -1.99
CA GLY A 79 1.94 5.60 -0.54
C GLY A 79 3.27 6.08 0.04
N LEU A 80 3.23 6.96 1.03
CA LEU A 80 4.44 7.49 1.67
C LEU A 80 4.31 7.49 3.19
N LEU A 81 5.21 6.79 3.89
CA LEU A 81 5.23 6.72 5.35
C LEU A 81 6.66 6.61 5.91
N SER A 82 6.77 6.57 7.23
CA SER A 82 8.05 6.42 7.91
C SER A 82 7.90 5.66 9.22
N ALA A 83 8.92 4.88 9.58
CA ALA A 83 9.07 4.25 10.89
C ALA A 83 10.29 4.82 11.61
N GLY A 84 10.08 5.43 12.78
CA GLY A 84 11.13 6.06 13.56
C GLY A 84 11.46 7.51 13.15
N PRO A 85 12.53 8.10 13.71
CA PRO A 85 12.89 9.50 13.49
C PRO A 85 13.28 9.78 12.04
N VAL A 86 12.79 10.90 11.49
CA VAL A 86 13.12 11.34 10.13
C VAL A 86 14.04 12.56 10.18
N ALA A 87 15.21 12.47 9.54
CA ALA A 87 16.13 13.59 9.42
C ALA A 87 15.58 14.68 8.50
N ALA A 88 15.90 15.95 8.79
CA ALA A 88 15.40 17.09 8.02
C ALA A 88 15.69 17.03 6.50
N PRO A 89 16.90 16.62 6.04
CA PRO A 89 17.16 16.49 4.60
C PRO A 89 16.29 15.41 3.94
N VAL A 90 16.02 14.30 4.63
CA VAL A 90 15.13 13.24 4.13
C VAL A 90 13.72 13.78 3.95
N ALA A 91 13.20 14.45 4.98
CA ALA A 91 11.88 15.07 4.95
C ALA A 91 11.73 16.07 3.80
N GLU A 92 12.79 16.86 3.53
CA GLU A 92 12.82 17.79 2.40
C GLU A 92 12.79 17.07 1.04
N GLN A 93 13.57 16.00 0.85
CA GLN A 93 13.56 15.24 -0.41
C GLN A 93 12.23 14.53 -0.64
N LEU A 94 11.66 13.92 0.40
CA LEU A 94 10.34 13.30 0.31
C LEU A 94 9.22 14.33 0.06
N ALA A 95 9.34 15.54 0.59
CA ALA A 95 8.43 16.63 0.24
C ALA A 95 8.56 17.09 -1.22
N ARG A 96 9.79 17.11 -1.77
CA ARG A 96 10.03 17.36 -3.19
C ARG A 96 9.36 16.28 -4.05
N LEU A 97 9.54 15.01 -3.71
CA LEU A 97 8.87 13.89 -4.37
C LEU A 97 7.36 14.07 -4.36
N THR A 98 6.77 14.33 -3.19
CA THR A 98 5.32 14.55 -3.05
C THR A 98 4.83 15.67 -3.97
N LYS A 99 5.50 16.82 -3.96
CA LYS A 99 5.13 17.95 -4.82
C LYS A 99 5.26 17.61 -6.31
N MET A 100 6.29 16.86 -6.71
CA MET A 100 6.50 16.50 -8.11
C MET A 100 5.37 15.63 -8.64
N VAL A 101 5.02 14.58 -7.89
CA VAL A 101 3.93 13.66 -8.26
C VAL A 101 2.60 14.40 -8.31
N VAL A 102 2.27 15.17 -7.27
CA VAL A 102 1.01 15.91 -7.19
C VAL A 102 0.90 16.98 -8.29
N LYS A 103 1.98 17.72 -8.58
CA LYS A 103 1.96 18.73 -9.66
C LYS A 103 1.81 18.13 -11.04
N ALA A 104 2.30 16.90 -11.26
CA ALA A 104 2.09 16.19 -12.51
C ALA A 104 0.64 15.70 -12.66
N GLY A 105 -0.13 15.62 -11.57
CA GLY A 105 -1.49 15.07 -11.56
C GLY A 105 -1.56 13.62 -11.08
N GLY A 106 -0.51 13.14 -10.40
CA GLY A 106 -0.51 11.85 -9.71
C GLY A 106 -1.12 11.92 -8.32
N VAL A 107 -1.00 10.82 -7.58
CA VAL A 107 -1.56 10.66 -6.22
C VAL A 107 -0.45 10.34 -5.24
N VAL A 108 -0.47 11.02 -4.10
CA VAL A 108 0.34 10.68 -2.93
C VAL A 108 -0.56 10.55 -1.71
N VAL A 109 -0.54 9.39 -1.07
CA VAL A 109 -1.28 9.14 0.18
C VAL A 109 -0.27 8.98 1.32
N ALA A 110 -0.44 9.75 2.39
CA ALA A 110 0.30 9.59 3.63
C ALA A 110 -0.66 9.22 4.76
N PRO A 111 -0.31 8.28 5.67
CA PRO A 111 -1.09 8.02 6.87
C PRO A 111 -0.87 9.14 7.89
N GLU A 112 -1.88 9.54 8.66
CA GLU A 112 -1.77 10.65 9.62
C GLU A 112 -0.76 10.42 10.74
N ASN A 113 -0.50 9.16 11.11
CA ASN A 113 0.49 8.79 12.10
C ASN A 113 1.94 8.73 11.56
N THR A 114 2.19 9.08 10.29
CA THR A 114 3.56 9.08 9.76
C THR A 114 4.43 10.14 10.45
N GLY A 115 5.65 9.73 10.83
CA GLY A 115 6.67 10.64 11.35
C GLY A 115 7.06 11.78 10.38
N LEU A 116 6.79 11.65 9.08
CA LEU A 116 6.99 12.73 8.11
C LEU A 116 6.19 13.98 8.46
N LEU A 117 4.95 13.81 8.92
CA LEU A 117 4.08 14.91 9.31
C LEU A 117 4.50 15.56 10.63
N SER A 118 5.40 14.95 11.40
CA SER A 118 6.03 15.58 12.57
C SER A 118 7.20 16.48 12.19
N THR A 119 7.69 16.42 10.95
CA THR A 119 8.84 17.24 10.50
C THR A 119 8.38 18.57 9.92
N LEU A 120 8.95 19.67 10.40
CA LEU A 120 8.62 21.01 9.90
C LEU A 120 8.91 21.14 8.39
N ARG A 121 10.03 20.57 7.93
CA ARG A 121 10.46 20.62 6.53
C ARG A 121 9.49 19.96 5.56
N TYR A 122 8.86 18.85 5.95
CA TYR A 122 7.85 18.21 5.11
C TYR A 122 6.56 19.02 5.10
N ARG A 123 6.10 19.42 6.30
CA ARG A 123 4.84 20.17 6.48
C ARG A 123 4.82 21.48 5.71
N GLU A 124 5.85 22.33 5.87
CA GLU A 124 5.92 23.66 5.22
C GLU A 124 5.92 23.57 3.68
N GLN A 125 6.36 22.43 3.13
CA GLN A 125 6.44 22.24 1.70
C GLN A 125 5.20 21.58 1.10
N VAL A 126 4.51 20.72 1.85
CA VAL A 126 3.38 19.92 1.34
C VAL A 126 2.03 20.45 1.80
N LEU A 127 1.93 20.93 3.04
CA LEU A 127 0.68 21.39 3.63
C LEU A 127 0.53 22.90 3.42
N GLN A 128 -0.69 23.33 3.07
CA GLN A 128 -1.01 24.75 2.94
C GLN A 128 -1.39 25.37 4.29
N GLU A 129 -1.96 24.57 5.19
CA GLU A 129 -2.45 25.00 6.49
C GLU A 129 -1.62 24.37 7.63
N PRO A 130 -1.47 25.06 8.77
CA PRO A 130 -0.75 24.53 9.93
C PRO A 130 -1.37 23.27 10.51
N THR A 131 -2.67 23.05 10.33
CA THR A 131 -3.39 21.86 10.76
C THR A 131 -4.23 21.35 9.60
N VAL A 132 -4.09 20.07 9.28
CA VAL A 132 -4.83 19.41 8.21
C VAL A 132 -5.49 18.18 8.80
N LEU A 133 -6.79 18.03 8.57
CA LEU A 133 -7.55 16.83 8.93
C LEU A 133 -7.40 15.78 7.83
N PRO A 134 -7.55 14.48 8.16
CA PRO A 134 -7.59 13.43 7.15
C PRO A 134 -8.61 13.73 6.04
N SER A 135 -8.17 13.56 4.79
CA SER A 135 -9.03 13.68 3.61
C SER A 135 -9.65 12.35 3.20
N LEU A 136 -9.12 11.24 3.73
CA LEU A 136 -9.59 9.87 3.51
C LEU A 136 -9.78 9.21 4.87
N ALA A 137 -10.87 8.48 5.04
CA ALA A 137 -11.00 7.53 6.15
C ALA A 137 -9.98 6.37 5.97
N TYR A 138 -9.78 5.59 7.03
CA TYR A 138 -8.88 4.43 6.98
C TYR A 138 -9.27 3.46 5.85
N GLY A 139 -8.36 3.25 4.90
CA GLY A 139 -8.58 2.38 3.74
C GLY A 139 -9.59 2.91 2.71
N GLU A 140 -10.03 4.17 2.82
CA GLU A 140 -10.92 4.77 1.83
C GLU A 140 -10.16 5.03 0.52
N PRO A 141 -10.71 4.61 -0.64
CA PRO A 141 -10.08 4.87 -1.92
C PRO A 141 -10.16 6.36 -2.29
N PHE A 142 -9.06 6.92 -2.79
CA PHE A 142 -9.06 8.27 -3.34
C PHE A 142 -9.91 8.35 -4.62
N ARG A 143 -10.55 9.51 -4.85
CA ARG A 143 -11.40 9.74 -6.04
C ARG A 143 -10.83 10.76 -7.02
N GLN A 144 -9.83 11.53 -6.58
CA GLN A 144 -9.22 12.59 -7.36
C GLN A 144 -7.71 12.52 -7.19
N PRO A 145 -6.92 13.00 -8.18
CA PRO A 145 -5.50 13.20 -8.00
C PRO A 145 -5.18 14.21 -6.89
N GLY A 146 -3.99 14.09 -6.30
CA GLY A 146 -3.52 15.03 -5.28
C GLY A 146 -2.80 14.39 -4.11
N PHE A 147 -2.55 15.21 -3.10
CA PHE A 147 -2.05 14.76 -1.80
C PHE A 147 -3.23 14.44 -0.88
N HIS A 148 -3.24 13.23 -0.34
CA HIS A 148 -4.25 12.77 0.59
C HIS A 148 -3.63 12.36 1.92
N LEU A 149 -4.33 12.72 3.00
CA LEU A 149 -4.04 12.26 4.34
C LEU A 149 -5.06 11.19 4.71
N MET A 150 -4.60 10.00 5.05
CA MET A 150 -5.46 8.89 5.48
C MET A 150 -5.52 8.84 7.01
N GLU A 151 -6.72 8.73 7.57
CA GLU A 151 -6.96 8.49 8.99
C GLU A 151 -6.31 7.16 9.43
N THR A 152 -5.74 7.14 10.64
CA THR A 152 -5.11 5.97 11.23
C THR A 152 -5.62 5.74 12.66
N PRO A 153 -6.66 4.91 12.85
CA PRO A 153 -7.19 4.59 14.18
C PRO A 153 -6.26 3.65 14.99
N THR A 154 -4.98 3.59 14.64
CA THR A 154 -3.99 2.63 15.14
C THR A 154 -2.58 3.21 15.04
N GLU A 155 -1.69 2.75 15.92
CA GLU A 155 -0.24 3.00 15.82
C GLU A 155 0.50 1.76 15.29
N HIS A 156 -0.21 0.66 15.05
CA HIS A 156 0.41 -0.58 14.59
C HIS A 156 0.82 -0.44 13.12
N TRP A 157 2.09 -0.75 12.84
CA TRP A 157 2.68 -0.64 11.51
C TRP A 157 1.90 -1.42 10.44
N VAL A 158 1.64 -2.70 10.69
CA VAL A 158 0.97 -3.58 9.72
C VAL A 158 -0.47 -3.12 9.46
N GLU A 159 -1.15 -2.60 10.47
CA GLU A 159 -2.52 -2.08 10.30
C GLU A 159 -2.50 -0.79 9.49
N THR A 160 -1.55 0.11 9.77
CA THR A 160 -1.36 1.34 8.98
C THR A 160 -1.06 1.02 7.53
N LEU A 161 -0.16 0.07 7.29
CA LEU A 161 0.25 -0.36 5.96
C LEU A 161 -0.91 -1.01 5.19
N THR A 162 -1.72 -1.82 5.87
CA THR A 162 -2.93 -2.43 5.30
C THR A 162 -3.94 -1.38 4.86
N GLY A 163 -4.23 -0.38 5.72
CA GLY A 163 -5.12 0.73 5.37
C GLY A 163 -4.55 1.56 4.22
N LEU A 164 -3.25 1.85 4.25
CA LEU A 164 -2.59 2.64 3.21
C LEU A 164 -2.68 1.93 1.86
N ALA A 165 -2.39 0.64 1.80
CA ALA A 165 -2.55 -0.18 0.61
C ALA A 165 -4.00 -0.20 0.10
N ALA A 166 -4.98 -0.28 1.01
CA ALA A 166 -6.40 -0.30 0.67
C ALA A 166 -6.90 1.01 0.02
N THR A 167 -6.19 2.14 0.20
CA THR A 167 -6.53 3.40 -0.50
C THR A 167 -6.35 3.35 -2.01
N GLY A 168 -5.71 2.30 -2.54
CA GLY A 168 -5.48 2.12 -3.98
C GLY A 168 -4.13 2.62 -4.48
N VAL A 169 -3.18 2.91 -3.58
CA VAL A 169 -1.77 3.11 -3.97
C VAL A 169 -1.19 1.84 -4.57
N GLU A 170 -0.29 1.98 -5.54
CA GLU A 170 0.30 0.87 -6.29
C GLU A 170 1.73 0.56 -5.85
N ILE A 171 2.35 1.47 -5.13
CA ILE A 171 3.66 1.31 -4.51
C ILE A 171 3.73 2.17 -3.25
N ILE A 172 4.48 1.70 -2.26
CA ILE A 172 4.69 2.41 -1.00
C ILE A 172 6.18 2.64 -0.81
N VAL A 173 6.58 3.87 -0.48
CA VAL A 173 7.93 4.20 -0.04
C VAL A 173 7.89 4.46 1.47
N ALA A 174 8.69 3.69 2.21
CA ALA A 174 8.80 3.74 3.65
C ALA A 174 10.20 4.19 4.06
N TYR A 175 10.31 5.35 4.70
CA TYR A 175 11.58 5.72 5.33
C TYR A 175 11.77 4.99 6.67
N ILE A 176 12.92 4.35 6.85
CA ILE A 176 13.28 3.59 8.04
C ILE A 176 14.37 4.33 8.81
N GLY A 177 14.00 4.87 9.98
CA GLY A 177 14.88 5.57 10.91
C GLY A 177 15.31 4.74 12.12
N GLN A 178 14.92 3.46 12.21
CA GLN A 178 15.30 2.58 13.32
C GLN A 178 15.61 1.16 12.85
N GLN A 179 14.59 0.38 12.50
CA GLN A 179 14.74 -1.00 12.03
C GLN A 179 13.74 -1.27 10.91
N PRO A 180 14.07 -2.16 9.95
CA PRO A 180 13.14 -2.56 8.91
C PRO A 180 11.87 -3.17 9.51
N MET A 181 10.75 -2.97 8.82
CA MET A 181 9.43 -3.39 9.26
C MET A 181 8.84 -4.45 8.31
N GLN A 182 7.81 -5.17 8.72
CA GLN A 182 7.12 -6.12 7.83
C GLN A 182 6.54 -5.39 6.60
N THR A 183 6.56 -6.03 5.43
CA THR A 183 6.01 -5.46 4.19
C THR A 183 4.59 -5.96 3.91
N HIS A 184 3.96 -5.46 2.85
CA HIS A 184 2.58 -5.80 2.50
C HIS A 184 2.55 -6.92 1.44
N PRO A 185 1.62 -7.90 1.53
CA PRO A 185 1.58 -9.03 0.58
C PRO A 185 1.12 -8.65 -0.83
N LEU A 186 0.39 -7.55 -1.00
CA LEU A 186 -0.26 -7.18 -2.27
C LEU A 186 0.26 -5.90 -2.91
N VAL A 187 1.00 -5.07 -2.16
CA VAL A 187 1.50 -3.77 -2.64
C VAL A 187 2.98 -3.71 -2.31
N PRO A 188 3.87 -3.47 -3.30
CA PRO A 188 5.29 -3.40 -3.04
C PRO A 188 5.60 -2.22 -2.09
N VAL A 189 6.42 -2.50 -1.08
CA VAL A 189 6.91 -1.49 -0.12
C VAL A 189 8.42 -1.43 -0.22
N LEU A 190 8.93 -0.28 -0.67
CA LEU A 190 10.35 0.04 -0.71
C LEU A 190 10.75 0.65 0.63
N GLN A 191 11.64 -0.02 1.35
CA GLN A 191 12.21 0.48 2.60
C GLN A 191 13.56 1.14 2.35
N ILE A 192 13.60 2.44 2.63
CA ILE A 192 14.75 3.29 2.36
C ILE A 192 15.30 3.88 3.65
N THR A 193 16.61 4.12 3.73
CA THR A 193 17.20 4.85 4.86
C THR A 193 18.29 5.81 4.41
N ALA A 194 18.47 6.90 5.14
CA ALA A 194 19.67 7.73 5.08
C ALA A 194 20.47 7.67 6.39
N ASP A 195 20.01 6.86 7.36
CA ASP A 195 20.66 6.76 8.66
C ASP A 195 21.83 5.76 8.58
N PRO A 196 23.08 6.19 8.83
CA PRO A 196 24.24 5.32 8.71
C PRO A 196 24.23 4.15 9.71
N ALA A 197 23.63 4.32 10.89
CA ALA A 197 23.55 3.26 11.89
C ALA A 197 22.53 2.19 11.49
N VAL A 198 21.40 2.61 10.93
CA VAL A 198 20.39 1.70 10.35
C VAL A 198 21.00 0.96 9.16
N ALA A 199 21.66 1.67 8.24
CA ALA A 199 22.31 1.07 7.07
C ALA A 199 23.41 0.05 7.46
N ALA A 200 24.23 0.37 8.45
CA ALA A 200 25.29 -0.53 8.92
C ALA A 200 24.74 -1.81 9.56
N THR A 201 23.59 -1.72 10.22
CA THR A 201 23.00 -2.85 10.96
C THR A 201 22.07 -3.70 10.10
N PHE A 202 21.27 -3.05 9.24
CA PHE A 202 20.15 -3.65 8.53
C PHE A 202 20.23 -3.51 7.01
N GLY A 203 21.38 -3.11 6.45
CA GLY A 203 21.50 -2.82 5.02
C GLY A 203 21.10 -3.95 4.07
N ALA A 204 21.17 -5.21 4.51
CA ALA A 204 20.72 -6.37 3.72
C ALA A 204 19.19 -6.49 3.59
N ASP A 205 18.46 -5.83 4.48
CA ASP A 205 17.00 -5.87 4.59
C ASP A 205 16.33 -4.58 4.05
N LEU A 206 17.14 -3.64 3.55
CA LEU A 206 16.70 -2.38 2.99
C LEU A 206 16.82 -2.41 1.47
N ASP A 207 15.89 -1.75 0.80
CA ASP A 207 15.89 -1.64 -0.66
C ASP A 207 16.90 -0.61 -1.16
N LEU A 208 17.01 0.50 -0.41
CA LEU A 208 17.88 1.61 -0.78
C LEU A 208 18.48 2.28 0.46
N VAL A 209 19.81 2.29 0.51
CA VAL A 209 20.56 3.18 1.40
C VAL A 209 20.88 4.45 0.60
N LEU A 210 20.26 5.56 0.98
CA LEU A 210 20.44 6.86 0.35
C LEU A 210 21.89 7.31 0.54
N ALA A 211 22.66 7.20 -0.54
CA ALA A 211 24.06 7.55 -0.58
C ALA A 211 24.26 8.94 -1.19
N ASN A 212 25.49 9.46 -1.09
CA ASN A 212 25.87 10.80 -1.56
C ASN A 212 25.11 11.92 -0.84
N GLY A 213 25.13 13.13 -1.42
CA GLY A 213 24.42 14.28 -0.89
C GLY A 213 22.91 14.18 -1.12
N ALA A 214 22.14 14.96 -0.36
CA ALA A 214 20.68 14.95 -0.44
C ALA A 214 20.12 15.30 -1.84
N ASP A 215 20.92 15.98 -2.67
CA ASP A 215 20.52 16.36 -4.03
C ASP A 215 20.29 15.15 -4.96
N ASP A 216 20.97 14.03 -4.71
CA ASP A 216 20.90 12.80 -5.53
C ASP A 216 19.82 11.82 -5.03
N TRP A 217 19.33 11.99 -3.80
CA TRP A 217 18.44 11.01 -3.16
C TRP A 217 17.10 10.86 -3.86
N LEU A 218 16.57 11.96 -4.40
CA LEU A 218 15.29 11.96 -5.10
C LEU A 218 15.35 11.10 -6.37
N GLU A 219 16.45 11.21 -7.12
CA GLU A 219 16.67 10.41 -8.33
C GLU A 219 16.80 8.92 -7.97
N GLN A 220 17.60 8.59 -6.97
CA GLN A 220 17.75 7.21 -6.46
C GLN A 220 16.39 6.59 -6.05
N ILE A 221 15.54 7.35 -5.34
CA ILE A 221 14.20 6.87 -4.94
C ILE A 221 13.31 6.63 -6.17
N LEU A 222 13.32 7.56 -7.14
CA LEU A 222 12.52 7.44 -8.35
C LEU A 222 12.95 6.26 -9.21
N GLU A 223 14.26 6.01 -9.35
CA GLU A 223 14.80 4.85 -10.06
C GLU A 223 14.26 3.53 -9.49
N TYR A 224 14.25 3.38 -8.17
CA TYR A 224 13.71 2.18 -7.52
C TYR A 224 12.18 2.08 -7.66
N VAL A 225 11.46 3.20 -7.54
CA VAL A 225 10.01 3.22 -7.78
C VAL A 225 9.69 2.76 -9.20
N VAL A 226 10.38 3.31 -10.21
CA VAL A 226 10.19 2.96 -11.62
C VAL A 226 10.54 1.49 -11.87
N SER A 227 11.71 1.04 -11.42
CA SER A 227 12.14 -0.35 -11.57
C SER A 227 11.16 -1.33 -10.94
N THR A 228 10.56 -0.98 -9.80
CA THR A 228 9.55 -1.81 -9.12
C THR A 228 8.24 -1.86 -9.91
N LEU A 229 7.76 -0.71 -10.40
CA LEU A 229 6.53 -0.63 -11.20
C LEU A 229 6.69 -1.29 -12.58
N GLN A 230 7.91 -1.35 -13.10
CA GLN A 230 8.27 -2.09 -14.31
C GLN A 230 8.47 -3.60 -14.07
N HIS A 231 8.35 -4.04 -12.81
CA HIS A 231 8.62 -5.42 -12.36
C HIS A 231 10.07 -5.90 -12.61
N GLU A 232 11.01 -4.97 -12.75
CA GLU A 232 12.45 -5.26 -12.85
C GLU A 232 13.09 -5.40 -11.47
N TYR A 233 12.44 -4.87 -10.43
CA TYR A 233 12.87 -4.97 -9.05
C TYR A 233 11.74 -5.49 -8.15
N ILE A 234 12.09 -6.38 -7.22
CA ILE A 234 11.18 -6.89 -6.18
C ILE A 234 11.74 -6.47 -4.82
N PRO A 235 10.94 -5.83 -3.94
CA PRO A 235 11.44 -5.38 -2.64
C PRO A 235 12.06 -6.50 -1.79
N GLN A 236 13.15 -6.19 -1.08
CA GLN A 236 13.99 -7.19 -0.39
C GLN A 236 13.19 -8.00 0.63
N LEU A 237 12.49 -7.32 1.54
CA LEU A 237 11.72 -8.00 2.57
C LEU A 237 10.54 -8.80 2.02
N TYR A 238 10.05 -8.44 0.83
CA TYR A 238 9.04 -9.25 0.14
C TYR A 238 9.63 -10.57 -0.31
N GLN A 239 10.84 -10.55 -0.92
CA GLN A 239 11.55 -11.77 -1.33
C GLN A 239 11.91 -12.69 -0.15
N GLN A 240 12.20 -12.10 1.02
CA GLN A 240 12.47 -12.84 2.25
C GLN A 240 11.20 -13.43 2.91
N GLY A 241 10.00 -13.11 2.39
CA GLY A 241 8.73 -13.54 2.97
C GLY A 241 8.37 -12.81 4.27
N ASN A 242 9.01 -11.68 4.56
CA ASN A 242 8.70 -10.84 5.73
C ASN A 242 7.48 -9.94 5.45
N ILE A 243 6.38 -10.58 5.08
CA ILE A 243 5.09 -9.97 4.74
C ILE A 243 4.10 -10.14 5.89
N ASP A 244 3.22 -9.16 6.08
CA ASP A 244 2.11 -9.25 7.04
C ASP A 244 0.89 -8.44 6.55
N PHE A 245 -0.29 -8.81 7.04
CA PHE A 245 -1.56 -8.16 6.71
C PHE A 245 -2.48 -8.21 7.92
N GLN A 246 -2.97 -7.06 8.36
CA GLN A 246 -3.86 -6.96 9.49
C GLN A 246 -4.80 -5.79 9.31
N LEU A 247 -6.11 -6.06 9.29
CA LEU A 247 -7.11 -5.01 9.36
C LEU A 247 -7.11 -4.40 10.76
N THR A 248 -7.30 -3.08 10.83
CA THR A 248 -7.45 -2.42 12.13
C THR A 248 -8.62 -2.99 12.92
N ARG A 249 -8.43 -3.14 14.23
CA ARG A 249 -9.48 -3.57 15.18
C ARG A 249 -10.34 -2.38 15.64
N GLY A 250 -10.19 -1.22 15.00
CA GLY A 250 -10.81 0.04 15.37
C GLY A 250 -10.27 0.62 16.67
N LEU A 251 -10.73 1.83 17.02
CA LEU A 251 -10.32 2.58 18.22
C LEU A 251 -10.50 1.80 19.54
N LEU A 252 -11.39 0.80 19.57
CA LEU A 252 -11.72 0.01 20.77
C LEU A 252 -11.09 -1.39 20.78
N GLY A 253 -10.37 -1.78 19.73
CA GLY A 253 -9.70 -3.09 19.67
C GLY A 253 -10.63 -4.30 19.51
N VAL A 254 -11.87 -4.09 19.05
CA VAL A 254 -12.87 -5.15 18.86
C VAL A 254 -13.18 -5.32 17.38
N THR A 255 -12.83 -6.46 16.83
CA THR A 255 -13.34 -6.93 15.52
C THR A 255 -14.69 -7.63 15.78
N LEU A 256 -15.78 -7.16 15.14
CA LEU A 256 -17.11 -7.79 15.23
C LEU A 256 -17.22 -9.03 14.33
#